data_AF-A0A7C2XIA0-F1
#
_entry.id   AF-A0A7C2XIA0-F1
#
_cell.length_a   1.000
_cell.length_b   1.000
_cell.length_c   1.000
_cell.angle_alpha   90.00
_cell.angle_beta   90.00
_cell.angle_gamma   90.00
#
_symmetry.space_group_name_H-M   'P 1'
#
loop_
_entity.id
_entity.type
_entity.pdbx_description
1 polymer ?
#
loop_
_entity_poly.entity_id
_entity_poly.type
_entity_poly.pdbx_seq_one_letter_code
_entity_poly.pdbx_strand_id
1 'polypeptide(L)' 'MKKLIVAIAWLAVLAVWVGIFGYKAAADPSIKDWTIAVTAGALTLEAAFWITAAALGITLLQSRKAVFRFLARPFRRNQ' A
#
# COMPACT_ATOMS: atom_id res chain seq x y z
N MET A 1 0.36 13.75 -0.34
CA MET A 1 1.19 12.77 -1.09
C MET A 1 1.05 11.35 -0.56
N LYS A 2 1.39 11.02 0.70
CA LYS A 2 1.30 9.64 1.23
C LYS A 2 -0.07 8.97 1.07
N LYS A 3 -1.16 9.69 1.40
CA LYS A 3 -2.54 9.22 1.22
C LYS A 3 -2.87 8.92 -0.24
N LEU A 4 -2.34 9.72 -1.17
CA LEU A 4 -2.54 9.55 -2.61
C LEU A 4 -1.80 8.30 -3.11
N ILE A 5 -0.57 8.05 -2.66
CA ILE A 5 0.21 6.84 -3.01
C ILE A 5 -0.53 5.57 -2.56
N VAL A 6 -1.04 5.56 -1.32
CA VAL A 6 -1.82 4.44 -0.81
C VAL A 6 -3.12 4.27 -1.61
N ALA A 7 -3.84 5.37 -1.90
CA ALA A 7 -5.06 5.30 -2.69
C ALA A 7 -4.82 4.74 -4.10
N ILE A 8 -3.77 5.19 -4.79
CA ILE A 8 -3.40 4.70 -6.11
C ILE A 8 -3.02 3.21 -6.06
N ALA A 9 -2.26 2.78 -5.05
CA ALA A 9 -1.89 1.37 -4.90
C ALA A 9 -3.13 0.46 -4.76
N TRP A 10 -4.10 0.87 -3.93
CA TRP A 10 -5.34 0.11 -3.76
C TRP A 10 -6.28 0.18 -4.98
N LEU A 11 -6.31 1.30 -5.70
CA LEU A 11 -7.03 1.39 -6.98
C LEU A 11 -6.43 0.45 -8.04
N ALA A 12 -5.11 0.33 -8.09
CA ALA A 12 -4.44 -0.60 -9.00
C ALA A 12 -4.80 -2.06 -8.66
N VAL A 13 -4.82 -2.41 -7.36
CA VAL A 13 -5.27 -3.75 -6.92
C VAL A 13 -6.71 -4.01 -7.34
N LEU A 14 -7.61 -3.07 -7.07
CA LEU A 14 -9.02 -3.17 -7.48
C LEU A 14 -9.14 -3.39 -9.00
N ALA A 15 -8.42 -2.61 -9.80
CA ALA A 15 -8.44 -2.74 -11.26
C ALA A 15 -7.94 -4.13 -11.72
N VAL A 16 -6.87 -4.66 -11.11
CA VAL A 16 -6.35 -5.99 -11.41
C VAL A 16 -7.38 -7.07 -11.09
N TRP A 17 -8.01 -7.00 -9.92
CA TRP A 17 -9.00 -8.01 -9.52
C TRP A 17 -10.30 -7.94 -10.32
N VAL A 18 -10.75 -6.74 -10.69
CA VAL A 18 -11.86 -6.57 -11.64
C VAL A 18 -11.49 -7.17 -13.00
N GLY A 19 -10.25 -6.96 -13.47
CA GLY A 19 -9.74 -7.57 -14.70
C GLY A 19 -9.70 -9.10 -14.64
N ILE A 20 -9.22 -9.68 -13.54
CA ILE A 20 -9.19 -11.14 -13.32
C ILE A 20 -10.61 -11.71 -13.31
N PHE A 21 -11.55 -11.04 -12.65
CA PHE A 21 -12.96 -11.45 -12.64
C PHE A 21 -13.57 -11.40 -14.05
N GLY A 22 -13.34 -10.30 -14.78
CA GLY A 22 -13.77 -10.17 -16.17
C GLY A 22 -13.17 -11.24 -17.08
N TYR A 23 -11.88 -11.54 -16.92
CA TYR A 23 -11.19 -12.61 -17.64
C TYR A 23 -11.83 -13.98 -17.38
N LYS A 24 -12.17 -14.29 -16.12
CA LYS A 24 -12.86 -15.54 -15.79
C LYS A 24 -14.24 -15.62 -16.43
N ALA A 25 -15.01 -14.53 -16.38
CA ALA A 25 -16.38 -14.50 -16.88
C ALA A 25 -16.47 -14.54 -18.42
N ALA A 26 -15.48 -14.00 -19.13
CA ALA A 26 -15.53 -13.87 -20.60
C ALA A 26 -14.78 -14.96 -21.35
N ALA A 27 -13.65 -15.44 -20.81
CA ALA A 27 -12.70 -16.28 -21.56
C ALA A 27 -12.66 -17.75 -21.10
N ASP A 28 -13.38 -18.08 -20.03
CA ASP A 28 -13.40 -19.39 -19.37
C ASP A 28 -12.03 -20.11 -19.36
N PRO A 29 -11.02 -19.50 -18.72
CA PRO A 29 -9.64 -19.94 -18.82
C PRO A 29 -9.39 -21.34 -18.29
N SER A 30 -8.37 -21.99 -18.84
CA SER A 30 -7.83 -23.24 -18.31
C SER A 30 -7.39 -23.07 -16.86
N ILE A 31 -7.37 -24.16 -16.08
CA ILE A 31 -6.95 -24.13 -14.67
C ILE A 31 -5.55 -23.52 -14.53
N LYS A 32 -4.65 -23.80 -15.47
CA LYS A 32 -3.28 -23.28 -15.47
C LYS A 32 -3.27 -21.76 -15.62
N ASP A 33 -3.97 -21.24 -16.63
CA ASP A 33 -4.00 -19.80 -16.91
C ASP A 33 -4.74 -19.03 -15.80
N TRP A 34 -5.80 -19.63 -15.27
CA TRP A 34 -6.51 -19.11 -14.11
C TRP A 34 -5.61 -19.00 -12.88
N THR A 35 -4.85 -20.05 -12.58
CA THR A 35 -3.92 -20.07 -11.46
C THR A 35 -2.86 -18.97 -11.59
N ILE A 36 -2.31 -18.78 -12.79
CA ILE A 36 -1.33 -17.71 -13.07
C ILE A 36 -1.97 -16.33 -12.83
N ALA A 37 -3.16 -16.09 -13.36
CA ALA A 37 -3.87 -14.81 -13.21
C ALA A 37 -4.16 -14.47 -11.73
N VAL A 38 -4.69 -15.44 -10.97
CA VAL A 38 -4.98 -15.25 -9.54
C VAL A 38 -3.70 -15.06 -8.72
N THR A 39 -2.63 -15.79 -9.05
CA THR A 39 -1.33 -15.64 -8.37
C THR A 39 -0.76 -14.24 -8.61
N ALA A 40 -0.82 -13.74 -9.85
CA ALA A 40 -0.43 -12.36 -10.15
C ALA A 40 -1.30 -11.35 -9.38
N GLY A 41 -2.61 -11.59 -9.30
CA GLY A 41 -3.52 -10.79 -8.47
C GLY A 41 -3.14 -10.77 -6.99
N ALA A 42 -2.73 -11.91 -6.43
CA ALA A 42 -2.26 -12.02 -5.05
C ALA A 42 -0.96 -11.23 -4.81
N LEU A 43 -0.01 -11.27 -5.75
CA LEU A 43 1.22 -10.47 -5.67
C LEU A 43 0.93 -8.96 -5.67
N THR A 44 -0.08 -8.50 -6.43
CA THR A 44 -0.47 -7.09 -6.40
C THR A 44 -1.06 -6.66 -5.06
N LEU A 45 -1.84 -7.53 -4.41
CA LEU A 45 -2.32 -7.32 -3.04
C LEU A 45 -1.16 -7.18 -2.05
N GLU A 46 -0.21 -8.11 -2.10
CA GLU A 46 0.96 -8.09 -1.23
C GLU A 46 1.75 -6.78 -1.39
N ALA A 47 1.98 -6.34 -2.63
CA ALA A 47 2.65 -5.07 -2.90
C ALA A 47 1.90 -3.86 -2.28
N ALA A 48 0.57 -3.81 -2.40
CA ALA A 48 -0.23 -2.73 -1.81
C ALA A 48 -0.19 -2.73 -0.28
N PHE A 49 -0.15 -3.91 0.36
CA PHE A 49 0.04 -4.03 1.80
C PHE A 49 1.40 -3.47 2.24
N TRP A 50 2.48 -3.83 1.55
CA TRP A 50 3.83 -3.33 1.87
C TRP A 50 3.96 -1.82 1.66
N ILE A 51 3.37 -1.27 0.59
CA ILE A 51 3.32 0.18 0.36
C ILE A 51 2.57 0.88 1.49
N THR A 52 1.45 0.32 1.94
CA THR A 52 0.66 0.86 3.06
C THR A 52 1.47 0.83 4.36
N ALA A 53 2.11 -0.30 4.67
CA ALA A 53 2.97 -0.46 5.84
C ALA A 53 4.12 0.55 5.84
N ALA A 54 4.80 0.73 4.71
CA ALA A 54 5.87 1.72 4.56
C ALA A 54 5.36 3.16 4.79
N ALA A 55 4.22 3.52 4.21
CA ALA A 55 3.62 4.84 4.37
C ALA A 55 3.25 5.15 5.84
N LEU A 56 2.73 4.15 6.56
CA LEU A 56 2.43 4.24 7.99
C LEU A 56 3.72 4.34 8.83
N GLY A 57 4.73 3.53 8.53
CA GLY A 57 6.02 3.54 9.22
C GLY A 57 6.73 4.90 9.13
N ILE A 58 6.77 5.50 7.94
CA ILE A 58 7.33 6.87 7.75
C ILE A 58 6.55 7.89 8.58
N THR A 59 5.23 7.72 8.68
CA THR A 59 4.37 8.64 9.45
C THR A 59 4.64 8.51 10.95
N LEU A 60 4.82 7.29 11.47
CA LEU A 60 5.20 7.06 12.87
C LEU A 60 6.55 7.72 13.21
N LEU A 61 7.55 7.57 12.34
CA LEU A 61 8.87 8.19 12.54
C LEU A 61 8.79 9.73 12.53
N GLN A 62 7.97 10.31 11.65
CA GLN A 62 7.74 11.75 11.61
C GLN A 62 7.03 12.25 12.88
N SER A 63 6.01 11.53 13.35
CA SER A 63 5.30 11.85 14.59
C SER A 63 6.24 11.80 15.80
N ARG A 64 7.09 10.77 15.91
CA ARG A 64 8.11 10.68 16.97
C ARG A 64 9.05 11.88 16.95
N LYS A 65 9.58 12.25 15.77
CA LYS A 65 10.46 13.42 15.63
C LYS A 65 9.75 14.73 16.04
N ALA A 66 8.48 14.89 15.69
CA ALA A 66 7.70 16.06 16.07
C ALA A 66 7.48 16.15 17.60
N VAL A 67 7.15 15.02 18.24
CA VAL A 67 7.00 14.93 19.70
C VAL A 67 8.31 15.24 20.40
N PHE A 68 9.43 14.64 19.99
CA PHE A 68 10.74 14.94 20.60
C PHE A 68 11.15 16.40 20.40
N ARG A 69 10.87 17.00 19.24
CA ARG A 69 11.13 18.43 18.99
C ARG A 69 10.29 19.33 19.90
N PHE A 70 9.03 18.96 20.15
CA PHE A 70 8.16 19.67 21.07
C PHE A 70 8.65 19.55 22.52
N LEU A 71 9.00 18.33 22.96
CA LEU A 71 9.52 18.06 24.31
C LEU A 71 10.89 18.72 24.56
N ALA A 72 11.74 18.82 23.54
CA ALA A 72 13.05 19.47 23.65
C ALA A 72 12.97 21.01 23.62
N ARG A 73 11.82 21.59 23.28
CA ARG A 73 11.63 23.05 23.13
C ARG A 73 11.94 23.88 24.40
N PRO A 74 11.61 23.43 25.63
CA PRO A 74 11.97 24.15 26.86
C PRO A 74 13.48 24.12 27.14
N PHE A 75 14.15 23.02 26.81
CA PHE A 75 15.58 22.81 27.08
C PHE A 75 16.51 23.53 26.09
N ARG A 76 15.97 24.06 24.99
CA ARG A 76 16.73 24.80 23.96
C ARG A 76 16.82 26.31 24.21
N ARG A 77 16.21 26.83 25.29
CA ARG A 77 16.19 28.28 25.60
C ARG A 77 17.40 28.79 26.39
N ASN A 78 18.29 27.91 26.87
CA ASN A 78 19.44 28.25 27.70
C ASN A 78 20.82 27.98 27.04
N GLN A 79 20.86 27.90 25.70
CA GLN A 79 22.07 28.02 24.89
C GLN A 79 21.88 29.14 23.88
#